data_AF-A0A1Z4C302-F1
#
_entry.id   AF-A0A1Z4C302-F1
#
_cell.length_a   1.000
_cell.length_b   1.000
_cell.length_c   1.000
_cell.angle_alpha   90.00
_cell.angle_beta   90.00
_cell.angle_gamma   90.00
#
_symmetry.space_group_name_H-M   'P 1'
#
loop_
_entity.id
_entity.type
_entity.pdbx_description
1 polymer ?
#
loop_
_entity_poly.entity_id
_entity_poly.type
_entity_poly.pdbx_seq_one_letter_code
_entity_poly.pdbx_strand_id
1 'polypeptide(L)'
;MRKPAVISSYDAATRTCRVSIPGITDQAEVLPEAHIEYAVGDKSALTEVRIKAGDLVWVDFIDDDPRYPIITGYRNPRTGNATGVRRMQQQGIELTADGTLKLTADKIELVGTTSIKGDVAISGGDLTHENINVSSTHKHSGVQTGSGITSIPQ
;
A
#
# COMPACT_ATOMS: atom_id res chain seq x y z
N MET A 1 -10.24 -23.04 18.93
CA MET A 1 -9.03 -22.52 19.65
C MET A 1 -8.01 -22.07 18.62
N ARG A 2 -7.52 -20.82 18.69
CA ARG A 2 -6.54 -20.31 17.71
C ARG A 2 -5.25 -21.12 17.65
N LYS A 3 -4.78 -21.40 16.43
CA LYS A 3 -3.54 -22.14 16.12
C LYS A 3 -2.64 -21.32 15.19
N PRO A 4 -1.31 -21.44 15.34
CA PRO A 4 -0.39 -20.83 14.38
C PRO A 4 -0.44 -21.61 13.06
N ALA A 5 -0.36 -20.91 11.94
CA ALA A 5 -0.27 -21.53 10.62
C ALA A 5 0.67 -20.74 9.70
N VAL A 6 0.97 -21.35 8.56
CA VAL A 6 1.73 -20.74 7.47
C VAL A 6 0.94 -20.87 6.17
N ILE A 7 0.81 -19.77 5.43
CA ILE A 7 0.17 -19.79 4.12
C ILE A 7 1.08 -20.51 3.13
N SER A 8 0.58 -21.57 2.50
CA SER A 8 1.27 -22.32 1.45
C SER A 8 0.98 -21.75 0.07
N SER A 9 -0.27 -21.38 -0.19
CA SER A 9 -0.68 -20.73 -1.44
C SER A 9 -1.88 -19.81 -1.21
N TYR A 10 -2.08 -18.88 -2.13
CA TYR A 10 -3.19 -17.94 -2.16
C TYR A 10 -3.83 -17.98 -3.55
N ASP A 11 -5.16 -18.14 -3.59
CA ASP A 11 -5.93 -18.01 -4.81
C ASP A 11 -6.64 -16.65 -4.82
N ALA A 12 -6.21 -15.78 -5.73
CA ALA A 12 -6.74 -14.43 -5.86
C ALA A 12 -8.19 -14.42 -6.37
N ALA A 13 -8.63 -15.42 -7.15
CA ALA A 13 -9.98 -15.44 -7.71
C ALA A 13 -11.03 -15.72 -6.62
N THR A 14 -10.72 -16.63 -5.71
CA THR A 14 -11.63 -17.08 -4.65
C THR A 14 -11.35 -16.44 -3.29
N ARG A 15 -10.24 -15.72 -3.14
CA ARG A 15 -9.80 -15.09 -1.89
C ARG A 15 -9.64 -16.10 -0.75
N THR A 16 -9.10 -17.27 -1.08
CA THR A 16 -8.82 -18.35 -0.11
C THR A 16 -7.33 -18.67 -0.10
N CYS A 17 -6.90 -19.37 0.96
CA CYS A 17 -5.52 -19.79 1.13
C CYS A 17 -5.43 -21.27 1.47
N ARG A 18 -4.39 -21.95 1.00
CA ARG A 18 -4.02 -23.25 1.55
C ARG A 18 -3.08 -23.03 2.73
N VAL A 19 -3.38 -23.62 3.88
CA VAL A 19 -2.62 -23.36 5.12
C VAL A 19 -2.01 -24.63 5.69
N SER A 20 -0.76 -24.54 6.12
CA SER A 20 -0.09 -25.57 6.91
C SER A 20 -0.22 -25.23 8.39
N ILE A 21 -0.81 -26.14 9.17
CA ILE A 21 -1.09 -26.00 10.60
C ILE A 21 -0.31 -27.09 11.34
N PRO A 22 0.79 -26.73 12.05
CA PRO A 22 1.62 -27.69 12.75
C PRO A 22 0.81 -28.57 13.72
N GLY A 23 1.03 -29.88 13.66
CA GLY A 23 0.33 -30.88 14.47
C GLY A 23 -1.07 -31.26 13.96
N ILE A 24 -1.57 -30.63 12.90
CA ILE A 24 -2.84 -30.98 12.25
C ILE A 24 -2.59 -31.46 10.82
N THR A 25 -1.72 -30.77 10.07
CA THR A 25 -1.52 -31.03 8.63
C THR A 25 -0.16 -31.65 8.30
N ASP A 26 0.58 -32.14 9.29
CA ASP A 26 1.99 -32.56 9.12
C ASP A 26 2.18 -33.69 8.09
N GLN A 27 1.18 -34.53 7.90
CA GLN A 27 1.17 -35.62 6.89
C GLN A 27 0.03 -35.48 5.87
N ALA A 28 -0.57 -34.30 5.77
CA ALA A 28 -1.65 -34.07 4.81
C ALA A 28 -1.08 -33.95 3.40
N GLU A 29 -1.58 -34.78 2.47
CA GLU A 29 -1.27 -34.65 1.04
C GLU A 29 -1.86 -33.37 0.44
N VAL A 30 -3.05 -32.99 0.92
CA VAL A 30 -3.75 -31.75 0.53
C VAL A 30 -4.00 -30.90 1.77
N LEU A 31 -3.46 -29.69 1.77
CA LEU A 31 -3.67 -28.73 2.85
C LEU A 31 -5.11 -28.20 2.85
N PRO A 32 -5.71 -27.94 4.03
CA PRO A 32 -7.05 -27.39 4.12
C PRO A 32 -7.11 -25.99 3.48
N GLU A 33 -8.25 -25.70 2.88
CA GLU A 33 -8.57 -24.37 2.38
C GLU A 33 -9.10 -23.51 3.52
N ALA A 34 -8.49 -22.35 3.71
CA ALA A 34 -8.85 -21.39 4.72
C ALA A 34 -9.52 -20.17 4.09
N HIS A 35 -10.59 -19.72 4.74
CA HIS A 35 -11.20 -18.43 4.46
C HIS A 35 -10.40 -17.31 5.15
N ILE A 36 -10.52 -16.08 4.64
CA ILE A 36 -9.90 -14.91 5.25
C ILE A 36 -10.97 -14.17 6.06
N GLU A 37 -10.70 -13.95 7.34
CA GLU A 37 -11.48 -13.03 8.18
C GLU A 37 -11.11 -11.60 7.79
N TYR A 38 -11.98 -10.95 7.02
CA TYR A 38 -11.81 -9.54 6.67
C TYR A 38 -12.21 -8.65 7.85
N ALA A 39 -11.38 -7.63 8.12
CA ALA A 39 -11.74 -6.60 9.07
C ALA A 39 -13.00 -5.86 8.60
N VAL A 40 -13.81 -5.39 9.55
CA VAL A 40 -14.97 -4.55 9.23
C VAL A 40 -14.47 -3.29 8.50
N GLY A 41 -14.99 -3.08 7.29
CA GLY A 41 -14.55 -2.01 6.37
C GLY A 41 -13.77 -2.53 5.17
N ASP A 42 -13.02 -3.63 5.32
CA ASP A 42 -12.26 -4.25 4.25
C ASP A 42 -13.15 -5.24 3.47
N LYS A 43 -14.17 -4.70 2.76
CA LYS A 43 -15.06 -5.53 1.94
C LYS A 43 -14.26 -6.22 0.83
N SER A 44 -14.22 -7.56 0.83
CA SER A 44 -13.49 -8.37 -0.16
C SER A 44 -13.81 -8.03 -1.62
N ALA A 45 -15.04 -7.56 -1.90
CA ALA A 45 -15.47 -7.12 -3.22
C ALA A 45 -14.83 -5.78 -3.69
N LEU A 46 -14.30 -4.98 -2.77
CA LEU A 46 -13.74 -3.65 -3.04
C LEU A 46 -12.25 -3.56 -2.73
N THR A 47 -11.75 -4.36 -1.79
CA THR A 47 -10.36 -4.31 -1.36
C THR A 47 -9.75 -5.69 -1.25
N GLU A 48 -8.50 -5.77 -1.69
CA GLU A 48 -7.65 -6.94 -1.53
C GLU A 48 -6.55 -6.63 -0.51
N VAL A 49 -6.36 -7.55 0.44
CA VAL A 49 -5.18 -7.55 1.32
C VAL A 49 -4.10 -8.40 0.68
N ARG A 50 -2.87 -7.89 0.64
CA ARG A 50 -1.78 -8.57 -0.06
C ARG A 50 -1.32 -9.77 0.76
N ILE A 51 -1.60 -10.97 0.25
CA ILE A 51 -1.21 -12.24 0.85
C ILE A 51 -0.17 -12.93 -0.01
N LYS A 52 0.81 -13.57 0.63
CA LYS A 52 1.85 -14.36 -0.03
C LYS A 52 2.03 -15.72 0.64
N ALA A 53 2.50 -16.68 -0.15
CA ALA A 53 3.06 -17.91 0.39
C ALA A 53 4.22 -17.59 1.35
N GLY A 54 4.27 -18.30 2.47
CA GLY A 54 5.21 -18.08 3.57
C GLY A 54 4.72 -17.13 4.65
N ASP A 55 3.62 -16.40 4.43
CA ASP A 55 3.06 -15.51 5.46
C ASP A 55 2.65 -16.30 6.72
N LEU A 56 3.05 -15.77 7.88
CA LEU A 56 2.72 -16.36 9.17
C LEU A 56 1.38 -15.80 9.65
N VAL A 57 0.45 -16.68 10.00
CA VAL A 57 -0.91 -16.30 10.39
C VAL A 57 -1.39 -17.04 11.64
N TRP A 58 -2.45 -16.51 12.24
CA TRP A 58 -3.29 -17.20 13.20
C TRP A 58 -4.55 -17.70 12.52
N VAL A 59 -4.90 -18.96 12.73
CA VAL A 59 -6.17 -19.54 12.28
C VAL A 59 -7.05 -19.90 13.46
N ASP A 60 -8.35 -19.77 13.31
CA ASP A 60 -9.35 -20.46 14.13
C ASP A 60 -10.16 -21.41 13.23
N PHE A 61 -11.18 -22.05 13.77
CA PHE A 61 -11.98 -23.03 13.05
C PHE A 61 -13.47 -22.71 13.14
N ILE A 62 -14.16 -22.74 12.00
CA ILE A 62 -15.62 -22.56 11.96
C ILE A 62 -16.26 -23.74 12.68
N ASP A 63 -17.12 -23.45 13.66
CA ASP A 63 -17.77 -24.43 14.53
C ASP A 63 -16.80 -25.43 15.20
N ASP A 64 -15.56 -24.99 15.45
CA ASP A 64 -14.45 -25.79 16.02
C ASP A 64 -14.08 -27.04 15.18
N ASP A 65 -14.44 -27.09 13.89
CA ASP A 65 -14.07 -28.16 12.96
C ASP A 65 -12.71 -27.88 12.29
N PRO A 66 -11.66 -28.67 12.56
CA PRO A 66 -10.32 -28.46 12.02
C PRO A 66 -10.22 -28.47 10.48
N ARG A 67 -11.25 -28.99 9.79
CA ARG A 67 -11.31 -29.04 8.31
C ARG A 67 -11.68 -27.69 7.70
N TYR A 68 -12.25 -26.78 8.48
CA TYR A 68 -12.72 -25.46 8.02
C TYR A 68 -11.99 -24.31 8.74
N PRO A 69 -10.68 -24.12 8.47
CA PRO A 69 -9.92 -23.03 9.06
C PRO A 69 -10.35 -21.65 8.54
N ILE A 70 -10.24 -20.65 9.40
CA ILE A 70 -10.38 -19.23 9.07
C ILE A 70 -9.14 -18.47 9.54
N ILE A 71 -8.50 -17.73 8.64
CA ILE A 71 -7.37 -16.86 8.95
C ILE A 71 -7.90 -15.62 9.65
N THR A 72 -7.49 -15.41 10.90
CA THR A 72 -7.96 -14.32 11.76
C THR A 72 -7.00 -13.13 11.81
N GLY A 73 -5.80 -13.28 11.23
CA GLY A 73 -4.82 -12.21 11.12
C GLY A 73 -3.39 -12.71 11.02
N TYR A 74 -2.48 -11.77 10.79
CA TYR A 74 -1.05 -12.04 10.74
C TYR A 74 -0.46 -12.32 12.12
N ARG A 75 0.47 -13.26 12.15
CA ARG A 75 1.22 -13.64 13.34
C ARG A 75 2.59 -12.98 13.33
N ASN A 76 2.99 -12.42 14.47
CA ASN A 76 4.30 -11.81 14.64
C ASN A 76 5.43 -12.86 14.43
N PRO A 77 6.41 -12.60 13.52
CA PRO A 77 7.53 -13.51 13.24
C PRO A 77 8.58 -13.61 14.36
N ARG A 78 8.40 -12.89 15.48
CA ARG A 78 9.31 -12.71 16.63
C ARG A 78 10.60 -11.95 16.32
N THR A 79 11.17 -12.10 15.13
CA THR A 79 12.38 -11.41 14.67
C THR A 79 12.13 -10.69 13.33
N GLY A 80 12.95 -9.70 12.99
CA GLY A 80 12.81 -8.95 11.73
C GLY A 80 11.58 -8.03 11.66
N ASN A 81 10.95 -7.74 12.80
CA ASN A 81 9.81 -6.83 12.88
C ASN A 81 10.23 -5.39 12.52
N ALA A 82 9.40 -4.70 11.72
CA ALA A 82 9.61 -3.29 11.43
C ALA A 82 9.27 -2.42 12.65
N THR A 83 10.08 -1.38 12.88
CA THR A 83 9.85 -0.39 13.95
C THR A 83 9.65 0.99 13.34
N GLY A 84 8.69 1.76 13.87
CA GLY A 84 8.47 3.16 13.48
C GLY A 84 7.89 3.38 12.08
N VAL A 85 7.41 2.33 11.42
CA VAL A 85 6.88 2.42 10.05
C VAL A 85 5.68 1.51 9.87
N ARG A 86 4.62 2.04 9.24
CA ARG A 86 3.51 1.26 8.69
C ARG A 86 3.70 1.18 7.19
N ARG A 87 3.70 -0.03 6.63
CA ARG A 87 3.79 -0.24 5.17
C ARG A 87 2.46 -0.78 4.66
N MET A 88 1.97 -0.17 3.59
CA MET A 88 0.85 -0.68 2.79
C MET A 88 1.41 -0.95 1.41
N GLN A 89 1.27 -2.19 0.92
CA GLN A 89 1.79 -2.58 -0.38
C GLN A 89 0.75 -3.40 -1.13
N GLN A 90 0.45 -2.97 -2.35
CA GLN A 90 -0.38 -3.72 -3.29
C GLN A 90 0.16 -3.60 -4.72
N GLN A 91 -0.42 -4.36 -5.66
CA GLN A 91 -0.17 -4.13 -7.09
C GLN A 91 -0.71 -2.77 -7.53
N GLY A 92 -1.89 -2.38 -7.04
CA GLY A 92 -2.47 -1.05 -7.19
C GLY A 92 -3.01 -0.55 -5.85
N ILE A 93 -2.88 0.76 -5.60
CA ILE A 93 -3.44 1.43 -4.42
C ILE A 93 -4.24 2.63 -4.91
N GLU A 94 -5.49 2.72 -4.50
CA GLU A 94 -6.36 3.87 -4.70
C GLU A 94 -6.72 4.46 -3.34
N LEU A 95 -6.57 5.78 -3.19
CA LEU A 95 -6.97 6.54 -2.01
C LEU A 95 -8.00 7.58 -2.43
N THR A 96 -9.26 7.32 -2.10
CA THR A 96 -10.39 8.17 -2.46
C THR A 96 -11.06 8.68 -1.19
N ALA A 97 -11.35 9.98 -1.16
CA ALA A 97 -12.03 10.65 -0.05
C ALA A 97 -13.14 11.53 -0.60
N ASP A 98 -14.31 11.52 0.04
CA ASP A 98 -15.44 12.37 -0.36
C ASP A 98 -15.17 13.87 -0.15
N GLY A 99 -14.21 14.19 0.73
CA GLY A 99 -13.75 15.54 1.01
C GLY A 99 -12.30 15.75 0.58
N THR A 100 -11.44 16.02 1.56
CA THR A 100 -10.00 16.30 1.32
C THR A 100 -9.13 15.11 1.68
N LEU A 101 -8.29 14.67 0.74
CA LEU A 101 -7.15 13.82 1.05
C LEU A 101 -5.95 14.70 1.48
N LYS A 102 -5.60 14.66 2.77
CA LYS A 102 -4.47 15.43 3.33
C LYS A 102 -3.30 14.52 3.67
N LEU A 103 -2.12 14.85 3.14
CA LEU A 103 -0.85 14.20 3.47
C LEU A 103 0.05 15.20 4.21
N THR A 104 0.64 14.80 5.33
CA THR A 104 1.52 15.66 6.12
C THR A 104 2.68 14.84 6.65
N ALA A 105 3.89 15.25 6.29
CA ALA A 105 5.16 14.66 6.70
C ALA A 105 6.28 15.67 6.41
N ASP A 106 7.45 15.49 7.02
CA ASP A 106 8.63 16.31 6.72
C ASP A 106 9.05 16.20 5.24
N LYS A 107 8.82 15.03 4.63
CA LYS A 107 9.04 14.76 3.21
C LYS A 107 7.94 13.87 2.65
N ILE A 108 7.38 14.26 1.50
CA ILE A 108 6.56 13.40 0.64
C ILE A 108 7.37 13.14 -0.63
N GLU A 109 7.64 11.87 -0.93
CA GLU A 109 8.42 11.46 -2.09
C GLU A 109 7.55 10.64 -3.05
N LEU A 110 7.52 11.07 -4.31
CA LEU A 110 6.78 10.43 -5.39
C LEU A 110 7.78 10.00 -6.46
N VAL A 111 7.77 8.71 -6.82
CA VAL A 111 8.68 8.13 -7.81
C VAL A 111 7.86 7.54 -8.96
N GLY A 112 8.15 7.99 -10.18
CA GLY A 112 7.44 7.63 -11.41
C GLY A 112 6.72 8.83 -12.04
N THR A 113 5.99 8.56 -13.13
CA THR A 113 5.20 9.60 -13.81
C THR A 113 4.08 10.10 -12.90
N THR A 114 4.00 11.42 -12.73
CA THR A 114 2.96 12.08 -11.91
C THR A 114 2.05 12.91 -12.80
N SER A 115 0.73 12.80 -12.60
CA SER A 115 -0.28 13.64 -13.27
C SER A 115 -1.18 14.27 -12.21
N ILE A 116 -1.37 15.58 -12.29
CA ILE A 116 -2.29 16.33 -11.43
C ILE A 116 -3.32 17.00 -12.35
N LYS A 117 -4.60 16.75 -12.08
CA LYS A 117 -5.70 17.34 -12.83
C LYS A 117 -6.34 18.45 -12.01
N GLY A 118 -6.04 19.69 -12.36
CA GLY A 118 -6.45 20.88 -11.63
C GLY A 118 -5.26 21.81 -11.38
N ASP A 119 -5.51 22.87 -10.62
CA ASP A 119 -4.49 23.87 -10.32
C ASP A 119 -3.47 23.34 -9.30
N VAL A 120 -2.21 23.72 -9.47
CA VAL A 120 -1.11 23.37 -8.56
C VAL A 120 -0.57 24.65 -7.94
N ALA A 121 -0.60 24.72 -6.61
CA ALA A 121 0.03 25.79 -5.84
C ALA A 121 1.22 25.25 -5.04
N ILE A 122 2.40 25.82 -5.24
CA ILE A 122 3.61 25.55 -4.46
C ILE A 122 3.90 26.79 -3.62
N SER A 123 3.78 26.66 -2.30
CA SER A 123 3.97 27.76 -1.36
C SER A 123 5.19 27.51 -0.49
N GLY A 124 6.19 28.39 -0.61
CA GLY A 124 7.50 28.20 0.02
C GLY A 124 8.36 27.17 -0.72
N GLY A 125 9.67 27.28 -0.52
CA GLY A 125 10.66 26.42 -1.21
C GLY A 125 10.86 26.77 -2.69
N ASP A 126 11.55 25.86 -3.38
CA ASP A 126 11.89 25.99 -4.81
C ASP A 126 11.13 24.95 -5.64
N LEU A 127 10.68 25.35 -6.84
CA LEU A 127 10.36 24.43 -7.92
C LEU A 127 11.60 24.25 -8.77
N THR A 128 12.07 23.02 -8.92
CA THR A 128 13.17 22.68 -9.83
C THR A 128 12.73 21.71 -10.91
N HIS A 129 13.26 21.89 -12.12
CA HIS A 129 13.10 20.94 -13.23
C HIS A 129 14.49 20.68 -13.82
N GLU A 130 14.94 19.42 -13.84
CA GLU A 130 16.29 19.04 -14.28
C GLU A 130 17.40 19.85 -13.58
N ASN A 131 17.24 20.08 -12.27
CA ASN A 131 18.11 20.91 -11.42
C ASN A 131 18.12 22.43 -11.72
N ILE A 132 17.23 22.92 -12.58
CA ILE A 132 17.06 24.36 -12.82
C ILE A 132 15.94 24.88 -11.92
N ASN A 133 16.24 25.89 -11.10
CA ASN A 133 15.22 26.60 -10.33
C ASN A 133 14.30 27.36 -11.30
N VAL A 134 12.99 27.11 -11.21
CA VAL A 134 11.92 27.74 -12.02
C VAL A 134 11.13 28.77 -11.19
N SER A 135 11.44 28.90 -9.91
CA SER A 135 10.85 29.87 -8.99
C SER A 135 11.37 31.29 -9.26
N SER A 136 11.27 32.18 -8.26
CA SER A 136 11.50 33.63 -8.39
C SER A 136 12.92 34.06 -8.77
N THR A 137 13.89 33.13 -8.85
CA THR A 137 15.31 33.45 -9.06
C THR A 137 15.82 33.10 -10.47
N HIS A 138 15.01 32.45 -11.30
CA HIS A 138 15.43 32.11 -12.66
C HIS A 138 15.56 33.37 -13.52
N LYS A 139 16.59 33.39 -14.38
CA LYS A 139 16.90 34.53 -15.24
C LYS A 139 17.13 34.07 -16.66
N HIS A 140 16.75 34.92 -17.61
CA HIS A 140 17.09 34.78 -19.02
C HIS A 140 18.20 35.78 -19.36
N SER A 141 19.27 35.33 -20.01
CA SER A 141 20.33 36.19 -20.55
C SER A 141 20.08 36.51 -22.03
N GLY A 142 20.77 37.51 -22.57
CA GLY A 142 20.71 37.83 -24.00
C GLY A 142 19.49 38.67 -24.43
N VAL A 143 18.83 39.35 -23.50
CA VAL A 143 17.79 40.34 -23.82
C VAL A 143 18.41 41.68 -24.22
N GLN A 144 17.89 42.32 -25.28
CA GLN A 144 18.27 43.69 -25.62
C GLN A 144 17.72 44.65 -24.56
N THR A 145 18.58 45.49 -24.01
CA THR A 145 18.19 46.51 -23.02
C THR A 145 17.34 47.60 -23.66
N GLY A 146 16.22 47.96 -23.02
CA GLY A 146 15.30 49.00 -23.48
C GLY A 146 14.15 49.24 -22.49
N SER A 147 13.31 50.26 -22.73
CA SER A 147 12.16 50.62 -21.86
C SER A 147 10.92 49.73 -22.04
N GLY A 148 11.05 48.61 -22.76
CA GLY A 148 9.94 47.69 -23.01
C GLY A 148 9.59 46.91 -21.75
N ILE A 149 8.31 46.92 -21.38
CA ILE A 149 7.76 46.01 -20.37
C ILE A 149 7.26 44.75 -21.07
N THR A 150 7.57 43.57 -20.54
CA THR A 150 6.98 42.32 -21.02
C THR A 150 5.50 42.29 -20.65
N SER A 151 4.66 41.75 -21.53
CA SER A 151 3.29 41.41 -21.17
C SER A 151 3.26 40.33 -20.10
N ILE A 152 2.07 40.03 -19.58
CA ILE A 152 1.82 38.84 -18.78
C ILE A 152 2.45 37.65 -19.53
N PRO A 153 3.30 36.82 -18.88
CA PRO A 153 3.79 35.59 -19.48
C PRO A 153 2.61 34.79 -20.02
N GLN A 154 2.63 34.47 -21.32
CA GLN A 154 1.59 33.67 -21.96
C GLN A 154 1.76 32.19 -21.61
#